data_AF-A0A7S4D6Y6-F1
#
_entry.id   AF-A0A7S4D6Y6-F1
#
_cell.length_a   1.000
_cell.length_b   1.000
_cell.length_c   1.000
_cell.angle_alpha   90.00
_cell.angle_beta   90.00
_cell.angle_gamma   90.00
#
_symmetry.space_group_name_H-M   'P 1'
#
loop_
_entity.id
_entity.type
_entity.pdbx_description
1 polymer ?
#
loop_
_entity_poly.entity_id
_entity_poly.type
_entity_poly.pdbx_seq_one_letter_code
_entity_poly.pdbx_strand_id
1 'polypeptide(L)'
;MRLVSGPPARVVRTSGPARPFLPDPQVPGGLDGLSVHFGRLYYSSAGRLFSGDTHDVMAAGAGAAAAAAAAAFLQGGQGGFHVEAWAPADGLALAPATEYTEERGDAPPFSEYPWAPGPIVELHRPTTLRVVAPKEGFEYEWLYNGETRPGPELAVLLTEDGEDRPVVLRELDPAAAGAHEGQGEAARELRTFLVGRRVRRELRQLTDEDRERFFQGLEAMVKTPPEEGRARYGPAFRNNDHFVHLHNVLAGARDCDHLHSGSGFLFNHVGLTNEFEQNLQLVDPAVTVPFWDFTIDGHAIYSLHGGDFDALWNSVIF
;
A
#
# COMPACT_ATOMS: atom_id res chain seq x y z
N MET A 1 52.86 -16.23 14.13
CA MET A 1 52.29 -17.37 13.37
C MET A 1 52.25 -16.93 11.91
N ARG A 2 53.21 -17.37 11.07
CA ARG A 2 53.34 -16.96 9.66
C ARG A 2 52.52 -17.93 8.80
N LEU A 3 51.54 -17.43 8.07
CA LEU A 3 50.83 -18.19 7.04
C LEU A 3 51.65 -18.13 5.74
N VAL A 4 52.04 -19.29 5.25
CA VAL A 4 52.75 -19.48 3.97
C VAL A 4 51.70 -19.74 2.89
N SER A 5 51.60 -18.84 1.91
CA SER A 5 50.73 -19.01 0.73
C SER A 5 51.41 -19.92 -0.30
N GLY A 6 50.84 -21.10 -0.53
CA GLY A 6 51.20 -21.95 -1.68
C GLY A 6 50.42 -21.55 -2.95
N PRO A 7 50.94 -21.85 -4.15
CA PRO A 7 50.29 -21.52 -5.41
C PRO A 7 49.03 -22.38 -5.65
N PRO A 8 48.03 -21.88 -6.39
CA PRO A 8 46.77 -22.59 -6.62
C PRO A 8 46.95 -23.83 -7.51
N ALA A 9 46.28 -24.91 -7.13
CA ALA A 9 46.26 -26.16 -7.88
C ALA A 9 45.52 -26.00 -9.22
N ARG A 10 46.13 -26.50 -10.30
CA ARG A 10 45.59 -26.50 -11.65
C ARG A 10 44.55 -27.62 -11.80
N VAL A 11 43.26 -27.26 -11.88
CA VAL A 11 42.17 -28.22 -12.14
C VAL A 11 42.18 -28.59 -13.62
N VAL A 12 42.55 -29.82 -13.93
CA VAL A 12 42.42 -30.41 -15.28
C VAL A 12 41.01 -30.98 -15.41
N ARG A 13 40.16 -30.37 -16.25
CA ARG A 13 38.86 -30.93 -16.62
C ARG A 13 39.07 -32.06 -17.63
N THR A 14 38.80 -33.29 -17.22
CA THR A 14 38.65 -34.43 -18.14
C THR A 14 37.22 -34.47 -18.67
N SER A 15 37.05 -34.41 -19.99
CA SER A 15 35.76 -34.60 -20.65
C SER A 15 35.34 -36.07 -20.54
N GLY A 16 34.37 -36.37 -19.68
CA GLY A 16 33.70 -37.66 -19.64
C GLY A 16 32.67 -37.81 -20.79
N PRO A 17 32.32 -39.05 -21.17
CA PRO A 17 31.38 -39.30 -22.26
C PRO A 17 29.96 -38.82 -21.93
N ALA A 18 29.26 -38.32 -22.94
CA ALA A 18 27.88 -37.85 -22.86
C ALA A 18 26.95 -38.97 -22.36
N ARG A 19 26.14 -38.67 -21.34
CA ARG A 19 25.08 -39.56 -20.86
C ARG A 19 23.92 -39.57 -21.88
N PRO A 20 23.29 -40.72 -22.15
CA PRO A 20 22.13 -40.79 -23.02
C PRO A 20 20.93 -40.08 -22.38
N PHE A 21 20.15 -39.40 -23.23
CA PHE A 21 18.88 -38.75 -22.91
C PHE A 21 17.89 -39.80 -22.38
N LEU A 22 17.38 -39.60 -21.17
CA LEU A 22 16.21 -40.31 -20.67
C LEU A 22 14.95 -39.58 -21.17
N PRO A 23 13.90 -40.29 -21.64
CA PRO A 23 12.63 -39.67 -21.98
C PRO A 23 11.94 -39.10 -20.73
N ASP A 24 11.25 -37.97 -20.92
CA ASP A 24 10.46 -37.25 -19.91
C ASP A 24 9.45 -38.21 -19.25
N PRO A 25 9.36 -38.26 -17.91
CA PRO A 25 8.26 -38.96 -17.25
C PRO A 25 6.95 -38.24 -17.60
N GLN A 26 6.00 -38.99 -18.16
CA GLN A 26 4.64 -38.49 -18.35
C GLN A 26 4.05 -38.09 -17.00
N VAL A 27 3.77 -36.80 -16.83
CA VAL A 27 3.01 -36.26 -15.71
C VAL A 27 1.54 -36.60 -15.94
N PRO A 28 0.87 -37.40 -15.08
CA PRO A 28 -0.56 -37.61 -15.15
C PRO A 28 -1.25 -36.56 -14.26
N GLY A 29 -1.99 -35.63 -14.87
CA GLY A 29 -2.86 -34.72 -14.11
C GLY A 29 -3.17 -33.44 -14.89
N GLY A 30 -4.35 -33.39 -15.52
CA GLY A 30 -4.85 -32.22 -16.23
C GLY A 30 -5.11 -31.03 -15.30
N LEU A 31 -4.87 -29.83 -15.83
CA LEU A 31 -5.18 -28.53 -15.24
C LEU A 31 -6.69 -28.23 -15.26
N ASP A 32 -7.54 -29.22 -15.03
CA ASP A 32 -8.98 -29.06 -14.92
C ASP A 32 -9.31 -28.58 -13.50
N GLY A 33 -9.24 -27.27 -13.26
CA GLY A 33 -9.69 -26.69 -11.98
C GLY A 33 -9.17 -25.29 -11.62
N LEU A 34 -8.24 -24.70 -12.35
CA LEU A 34 -7.77 -23.33 -12.11
C LEU A 34 -8.74 -22.30 -12.74
N SER A 35 -9.93 -22.17 -12.15
CA SER A 35 -10.75 -20.99 -12.33
C SER A 35 -10.19 -19.88 -11.44
N VAL A 36 -9.40 -18.97 -12.01
CA VAL A 36 -9.12 -17.68 -11.38
C VAL A 36 -10.44 -16.92 -11.36
N HIS A 37 -11.11 -16.88 -10.20
CA HIS A 37 -12.24 -15.98 -9.99
C HIS A 37 -11.69 -14.56 -9.96
N PHE A 38 -11.73 -13.87 -11.09
CA PHE A 38 -11.69 -12.41 -11.10
C PHE A 38 -12.89 -11.92 -10.29
N GLY A 39 -12.62 -11.49 -9.05
CA GLY A 39 -13.59 -10.76 -8.24
C GLY A 39 -14.16 -9.61 -9.05
N ARG A 40 -15.48 -9.38 -8.90
CA ARG A 40 -16.22 -8.30 -9.54
C ARG A 40 -15.44 -6.98 -9.45
N LEU A 41 -14.90 -6.54 -10.58
CA LEU A 41 -14.55 -5.14 -10.80
C LEU A 41 -15.84 -4.32 -10.69
N TYR A 42 -16.00 -3.57 -9.61
CA TYR A 42 -17.00 -2.51 -9.55
C TYR A 42 -16.57 -1.42 -10.52
N TYR A 43 -17.12 -1.48 -11.74
CA TYR A 43 -17.11 -0.38 -12.69
C TYR A 43 -18.14 0.66 -12.22
N SER A 44 -17.70 1.76 -11.61
CA SER A 44 -18.52 2.97 -11.58
C SER A 44 -18.38 3.69 -12.92
N SER A 45 -19.47 3.81 -13.63
CA SER A 45 -19.58 4.42 -14.95
C SER A 45 -19.30 5.93 -14.95
N ALA A 46 -18.09 6.34 -15.35
CA ALA A 46 -17.77 7.62 -16.03
C ALA A 46 -16.25 7.64 -16.32
N GLY A 47 -15.78 7.37 -17.54
CA GLY A 47 -15.46 8.47 -18.46
C GLY A 47 -14.21 8.18 -19.32
N ARG A 48 -14.47 7.85 -20.61
CA ARG A 48 -13.69 8.10 -21.84
C ARG A 48 -12.19 7.75 -21.91
N LEU A 49 -11.92 6.64 -22.62
CA LEU A 49 -10.66 6.37 -23.32
C LEU A 49 -10.39 7.42 -24.41
N PHE A 50 -9.24 8.09 -24.33
CA PHE A 50 -8.59 8.67 -25.51
C PHE A 50 -7.46 7.73 -25.93
N SER A 51 -7.60 7.18 -27.14
CA SER A 51 -6.52 6.57 -27.89
C SER A 51 -5.69 7.69 -28.50
N GLY A 52 -4.39 7.67 -28.29
CA GLY A 52 -3.43 8.59 -28.90
C GLY A 52 -2.09 7.91 -29.04
N ASP A 53 -1.84 7.35 -30.22
CA ASP A 53 -0.51 6.94 -30.68
C ASP A 53 0.43 8.13 -30.67
N THR A 54 1.61 7.99 -30.06
CA THR A 54 2.82 8.70 -30.54
C THR A 54 4.06 7.87 -30.23
N HIS A 55 4.81 7.57 -31.30
CA HIS A 55 6.19 7.08 -31.26
C HIS A 55 7.17 8.26 -31.09
N ASP A 56 8.28 7.97 -30.40
CA ASP A 56 9.62 8.59 -30.43
C ASP A 56 9.78 10.12 -30.25
N VAL A 57 10.38 10.54 -29.12
CA VAL A 57 11.62 11.36 -29.10
C VAL A 57 12.37 11.16 -27.77
N MET A 58 13.66 10.79 -27.86
CA MET A 58 14.62 10.78 -26.75
C MET A 58 15.38 12.13 -26.63
N ALA A 59 15.73 12.44 -25.38
CA ALA A 59 16.96 13.12 -24.91
C ALA A 59 16.99 14.65 -24.64
N ALA A 60 17.34 14.91 -23.36
CA ALA A 60 18.27 15.91 -22.84
C ALA A 60 17.83 17.39 -22.69
N GLY A 61 17.73 17.83 -21.42
CA GLY A 61 17.91 19.24 -21.03
C GLY A 61 16.88 19.79 -20.03
N ALA A 62 16.81 19.27 -18.79
CA ALA A 62 15.78 19.69 -17.82
C ALA A 62 16.30 20.07 -16.42
N GLY A 63 17.60 20.36 -16.25
CA GLY A 63 18.18 20.66 -14.92
C GLY A 63 18.02 22.10 -14.44
N ALA A 64 18.10 23.09 -15.34
CA ALA A 64 18.16 24.51 -14.93
C ALA A 64 16.92 25.34 -15.28
N ALA A 65 16.09 24.87 -16.22
CA ALA A 65 14.82 25.51 -16.55
C ALA A 65 13.71 25.22 -15.51
N ALA A 66 13.82 24.10 -14.78
CA ALA A 66 12.83 23.69 -13.79
C ALA A 66 12.84 24.58 -12.51
N ALA A 67 14.01 25.07 -12.08
CA ALA A 67 14.12 25.92 -10.88
C ALA A 67 13.68 27.37 -11.13
N ALA A 68 13.95 27.92 -12.33
CA ALA A 68 13.49 29.26 -12.70
C ALA A 68 11.99 29.29 -13.05
N ALA A 69 11.46 28.21 -13.64
CA ALA A 69 10.02 28.05 -13.87
C ALA A 69 9.24 27.86 -12.55
N ALA A 70 9.80 27.16 -11.56
CA ALA A 70 9.18 27.00 -10.25
C ALA A 70 9.10 28.35 -9.47
N ALA A 71 10.13 29.19 -9.53
CA ALA A 71 10.10 30.50 -8.86
C ALA A 71 9.21 31.53 -9.57
N ALA A 72 9.16 31.53 -10.90
CA ALA A 72 8.28 32.43 -11.67
C ALA A 72 6.80 32.02 -11.59
N PHE A 73 6.50 30.72 -11.47
CA PHE A 73 5.14 30.22 -11.27
C PHE A 73 4.57 30.58 -9.88
N LEU A 74 5.44 30.72 -8.87
CA LEU A 74 5.05 31.09 -7.51
C LEU A 74 4.79 32.59 -7.30
N GLN A 75 5.20 33.48 -8.22
CA GLN A 75 5.04 34.93 -8.05
C GLN A 75 4.18 35.63 -9.12
N GLY A 76 3.90 34.99 -10.26
CA GLY A 76 3.28 35.66 -11.43
C GLY A 76 1.82 35.33 -11.74
N GLY A 77 1.22 34.33 -11.10
CA GLY A 77 -0.15 33.91 -11.42
C GLY A 77 -1.18 34.52 -10.46
N GLN A 78 -1.95 35.50 -10.90
CA GLN A 78 -3.23 35.87 -10.27
C GLN A 78 -4.27 34.75 -10.49
N GLY A 79 -4.01 33.62 -9.85
CA GLY A 79 -4.75 32.37 -9.94
C GLY A 79 -4.13 31.36 -8.98
N GLY A 80 -4.00 31.76 -7.71
CA GLY A 80 -3.56 30.85 -6.66
C GLY A 80 -4.59 29.74 -6.49
N PHE A 81 -4.28 28.53 -6.95
CA PHE A 81 -4.95 27.35 -6.43
C PHE A 81 -4.42 27.13 -5.01
N HIS A 82 -5.16 27.70 -4.06
CA HIS A 82 -5.05 27.35 -2.66
C HIS A 82 -5.33 25.86 -2.51
N VAL A 83 -4.42 25.14 -1.84
CA VAL A 83 -4.65 23.78 -1.37
C VAL A 83 -5.60 23.90 -0.18
N GLU A 84 -6.90 23.83 -0.45
CA GLU A 84 -7.88 23.61 0.61
C GLU A 84 -7.85 22.12 0.94
N ALA A 85 -7.27 21.77 2.10
CA ALA A 85 -7.62 20.54 2.81
C ALA A 85 -9.13 20.38 2.72
N TRP A 86 -9.64 19.21 2.32
CA TRP A 86 -11.08 18.93 2.10
C TRP A 86 -11.94 19.87 2.95
N ALA A 87 -12.32 21.01 2.34
CA ALA A 87 -12.86 22.16 3.04
C ALA A 87 -14.35 22.10 2.75
N PRO A 88 -15.16 21.66 3.72
CA PRO A 88 -16.59 21.65 3.53
C PRO A 88 -17.05 23.10 3.44
N ALA A 89 -18.17 23.32 2.76
CA ALA A 89 -18.66 24.62 2.31
C ALA A 89 -18.76 25.74 3.37
N ASP A 90 -18.57 25.43 4.67
CA ASP A 90 -18.73 26.35 5.80
C ASP A 90 -17.52 26.38 6.78
N GLY A 91 -16.35 25.86 6.37
CA GLY A 91 -15.10 25.93 7.16
C GLY A 91 -15.08 25.06 8.43
N LEU A 92 -15.97 24.08 8.55
CA LEU A 92 -15.91 23.00 9.54
C LEU A 92 -15.29 21.80 8.84
N ALA A 93 -14.10 21.35 9.24
CA ALA A 93 -13.40 20.25 8.60
C ALA A 93 -12.96 19.21 9.64
N LEU A 94 -12.61 18.00 9.16
CA LEU A 94 -12.07 16.95 10.00
C LEU A 94 -10.79 16.37 9.39
N ALA A 95 -9.91 15.84 10.24
CA ALA A 95 -8.67 15.19 9.83
C ALA A 95 -8.55 13.80 10.50
N PRO A 96 -8.34 12.72 9.73
CA PRO A 96 -8.02 11.42 10.28
C PRO A 96 -6.55 11.39 10.75
N ALA A 97 -6.31 10.80 11.92
CA ALA A 97 -4.99 10.60 12.50
C ALA A 97 -4.81 9.15 12.96
N THR A 98 -3.64 8.59 12.68
CA THR A 98 -3.15 7.30 13.15
C THR A 98 -1.80 7.50 13.85
N GLU A 99 -1.26 6.47 14.48
CA GLU A 99 0.09 6.45 15.03
C GLU A 99 1.15 6.87 13.99
N TYR A 100 0.97 6.57 12.70
CA TYR A 100 1.89 7.03 11.65
C TYR A 100 1.91 8.55 11.52
N THR A 101 0.74 9.18 11.58
CA THR A 101 0.64 10.64 11.49
C THR A 101 1.05 11.31 12.81
N GLU A 102 0.72 10.70 13.95
CA GLU A 102 0.93 11.30 15.27
C GLU A 102 2.37 11.14 15.76
N GLU A 103 2.98 9.97 15.57
CA GLU A 103 4.32 9.69 16.08
C GLU A 103 5.42 10.08 15.09
N ARG A 104 5.18 9.90 13.78
CA ARG A 104 6.21 10.13 12.74
C ARG A 104 6.03 11.44 12.00
N GLY A 105 4.88 12.10 12.13
CA GLY A 105 4.55 13.29 11.35
C GLY A 105 4.35 12.98 9.87
N ASP A 106 4.04 11.73 9.53
CA ASP A 106 3.69 11.36 8.16
C ASP A 106 2.43 12.15 7.75
N ALA A 107 2.33 12.49 6.46
CA ALA A 107 1.12 13.10 5.94
C ALA A 107 -0.08 12.19 6.25
N PRO A 108 -1.25 12.76 6.59
CA PRO A 108 -2.47 11.99 6.74
C PRO A 108 -2.63 11.05 5.55
N PRO A 109 -2.91 9.75 5.80
CA PRO A 109 -3.00 8.80 4.72
C PRO A 109 -3.99 9.35 3.69
N PHE A 110 -3.53 9.37 2.43
CA PHE A 110 -4.31 9.78 1.27
C PHE A 110 -4.70 11.26 1.17
N SER A 111 -4.00 12.17 1.84
CA SER A 111 -4.15 13.63 1.59
C SER A 111 -3.90 14.03 0.12
N GLU A 112 -3.23 13.15 -0.64
CA GLU A 112 -2.88 13.34 -2.05
C GLU A 112 -3.97 12.86 -3.04
N TYR A 113 -5.11 12.35 -2.56
CA TYR A 113 -6.19 11.81 -3.40
C TYR A 113 -7.41 12.74 -3.39
N PRO A 114 -7.36 13.87 -4.11
CA PRO A 114 -8.44 14.87 -4.12
C PRO A 114 -9.76 14.34 -4.69
N TRP A 115 -9.73 13.18 -5.35
CA TRP A 115 -10.89 12.52 -5.93
C TRP A 115 -11.60 11.55 -4.96
N ALA A 116 -11.04 11.32 -3.76
CA ALA A 116 -11.70 10.47 -2.77
C ALA A 116 -13.02 11.11 -2.30
N PRO A 117 -14.12 10.35 -2.18
CA PRO A 117 -15.43 10.89 -1.82
C PRO A 117 -15.52 11.38 -0.36
N GLY A 118 -14.52 11.08 0.46
CA GLY A 118 -14.39 11.53 1.83
C GLY A 118 -13.06 11.11 2.46
N PRO A 119 -12.86 11.37 3.75
CA PRO A 119 -11.65 11.00 4.48
C PRO A 119 -11.37 9.50 4.39
N ILE A 120 -10.15 9.13 4.00
CA ILE A 120 -9.74 7.74 3.96
C ILE A 120 -9.25 7.32 5.35
N VAL A 121 -9.73 6.16 5.80
CA VAL A 121 -9.39 5.56 7.09
C VAL A 121 -8.79 4.18 6.83
N GLU A 122 -7.72 3.85 7.55
CA GLU A 122 -7.06 2.57 7.36
C GLU A 122 -7.83 1.43 8.03
N LEU A 123 -8.01 0.33 7.29
CA LEU A 123 -8.66 -0.86 7.82
C LEU A 123 -7.80 -1.54 8.89
N HIS A 124 -8.46 -2.04 9.93
CA HIS A 124 -7.88 -2.73 11.08
C HIS A 124 -6.87 -1.91 11.87
N ARG A 125 -6.85 -0.58 11.68
CA ARG A 125 -6.04 0.35 12.43
C ARG A 125 -6.93 1.37 13.17
N PRO A 126 -6.76 1.56 14.48
CA PRO A 126 -7.42 2.64 15.20
C PRO A 126 -7.10 3.98 14.55
N THR A 127 -8.13 4.76 14.26
CA THR A 127 -7.98 6.09 13.67
C THR A 127 -8.77 7.08 14.51
N THR A 128 -8.15 8.20 14.87
CA THR A 128 -8.79 9.31 15.56
C THR A 128 -9.18 10.36 14.54
N LEU A 129 -10.47 10.60 14.36
CA LEU A 129 -10.98 11.74 13.59
C LEU A 129 -10.98 12.96 14.50
N ARG A 130 -10.37 14.05 14.05
CA ARG A 130 -10.22 15.29 14.83
C ARG A 130 -10.94 16.43 14.11
N VAL A 131 -11.62 17.30 14.85
CA VAL A 131 -12.08 18.60 14.33
C VAL A 131 -10.85 19.44 13.98
N VAL A 132 -10.79 19.97 12.77
CA VAL A 132 -9.72 20.88 12.35
C VAL A 132 -10.01 22.26 12.94
N ALA A 133 -9.05 22.78 13.72
CA ALA A 133 -9.11 24.09 14.37
C ALA A 133 -10.41 24.31 15.20
N PRO A 134 -10.62 23.51 16.27
CA PRO A 134 -11.81 23.66 17.12
C PRO A 134 -11.84 25.05 17.77
N LYS A 135 -13.03 25.64 17.85
CA LYS A 135 -13.28 26.96 18.42
C LYS A 135 -13.46 26.86 19.93
N GLU A 136 -12.86 27.79 20.66
CA GLU A 136 -13.08 27.93 22.10
C GLU A 136 -14.54 28.31 22.39
N GLY A 137 -15.14 27.68 23.40
CA GLY A 137 -16.53 27.92 23.80
C GLY A 137 -17.59 27.20 22.97
N PHE A 138 -17.20 26.50 21.90
CA PHE A 138 -18.09 25.65 21.11
C PHE A 138 -18.04 24.20 21.60
N GLU A 139 -19.16 23.49 21.46
CA GLU A 139 -19.25 22.05 21.69
C GLU A 139 -19.29 21.30 20.35
N TYR A 140 -18.85 20.04 20.37
CA TYR A 140 -18.79 19.20 19.18
C TYR A 140 -19.49 17.88 19.43
N GLU A 141 -20.24 17.43 18.42
CA GLU A 141 -21.00 16.19 18.46
C GLU A 141 -20.79 15.40 17.17
N TRP A 142 -20.52 14.10 17.31
CA TRP A 142 -20.38 13.17 16.21
C TRP A 142 -21.56 12.21 16.17
N LEU A 143 -22.19 12.04 15.01
CA LEU A 143 -23.07 10.90 14.74
C LEU A 143 -22.32 9.89 13.88
N TYR A 144 -22.08 8.70 14.43
CA TYR A 144 -21.38 7.61 13.77
C TYR A 144 -21.96 6.27 14.23
N ASN A 145 -22.24 5.37 13.27
CA ASN A 145 -22.88 4.07 13.53
C ASN A 145 -24.18 4.14 14.37
N GLY A 146 -24.98 5.20 14.16
CA GLY A 146 -26.23 5.41 14.90
C GLY A 146 -26.06 5.88 16.34
N GLU A 147 -24.82 6.04 16.81
CA GLU A 147 -24.49 6.58 18.12
C GLU A 147 -24.10 8.05 18.02
N THR A 148 -24.39 8.79 19.08
CA THR A 148 -23.97 10.17 19.26
C THR A 148 -22.82 10.22 20.26
N ARG A 149 -21.71 10.88 19.91
CA ARG A 149 -20.50 10.97 20.72
C ARG A 149 -20.05 12.42 20.86
N PRO A 150 -19.89 12.96 22.08
CA PRO A 150 -19.46 14.33 22.29
C PRO A 150 -17.94 14.47 22.19
N GLY A 151 -17.50 15.69 21.89
CA GLY A 151 -16.10 16.11 21.95
C GLY A 151 -15.47 16.40 20.58
N PRO A 152 -14.27 17.00 20.56
CA PRO A 152 -13.59 17.40 19.33
C PRO A 152 -12.94 16.22 18.59
N GLU A 153 -13.07 15.00 19.11
CA GLU A 153 -12.42 13.80 18.59
C GLU A 153 -13.38 12.61 18.57
N LEU A 154 -13.21 11.75 17.57
CA LEU A 154 -13.94 10.49 17.43
C LEU A 154 -12.96 9.37 17.06
N ALA A 155 -12.79 8.40 17.96
CA ALA A 155 -12.08 7.17 17.65
C ALA A 155 -12.94 6.23 16.80
N VAL A 156 -12.39 5.76 15.67
CA VAL A 156 -13.00 4.81 14.75
C VAL A 156 -12.06 3.64 14.47
N LEU A 157 -12.65 2.47 14.20
CA LEU A 157 -11.95 1.28 13.72
C LEU A 157 -12.82 0.67 12.62
N LEU A 158 -12.30 0.63 11.40
CA LEU A 158 -12.97 -0.01 10.26
C LEU A 158 -12.35 -1.38 10.03
N THR A 159 -13.16 -2.42 9.85
CA THR A 159 -12.68 -3.81 9.66
C THR A 159 -13.06 -4.41 8.31
N GLU A 160 -13.79 -3.67 7.50
CA GLU A 160 -14.33 -4.14 6.21
C GLU A 160 -14.08 -3.10 5.14
N ASP A 161 -13.71 -3.56 3.94
CA ASP A 161 -13.51 -2.71 2.77
C ASP A 161 -14.85 -2.36 2.12
N GLY A 162 -14.86 -1.28 1.35
CA GLY A 162 -15.92 -1.00 0.37
C GLY A 162 -17.22 -0.42 0.90
N GLU A 163 -17.39 -0.24 2.22
CA GLU A 163 -18.55 0.45 2.77
C GLU A 163 -18.18 1.87 3.21
N ASP A 164 -18.68 2.84 2.45
CA ASP A 164 -18.71 4.25 2.83
C ASP A 164 -19.47 4.38 4.16
N ARG A 165 -18.77 4.68 5.27
CA ARG A 165 -19.40 4.81 6.59
C ARG A 165 -19.84 6.26 6.79
N PRO A 166 -21.16 6.56 6.82
CA PRO A 166 -21.61 7.93 7.02
C PRO A 166 -21.17 8.42 8.40
N VAL A 167 -20.64 9.63 8.43
CA VAL A 167 -20.29 10.35 9.65
C VAL A 167 -20.82 11.78 9.55
N VAL A 168 -21.43 12.24 10.65
CA VAL A 168 -21.86 13.63 10.78
C VAL A 168 -21.10 14.26 11.93
N LEU A 169 -20.49 15.41 11.68
CA LEU A 169 -19.88 16.26 12.69
C LEU A 169 -20.74 17.52 12.83
N ARG A 170 -21.13 17.84 14.05
CA ARG A 170 -21.88 19.05 14.40
C ARG A 170 -21.03 19.92 15.31
N GLU A 171 -20.97 21.20 14.96
CA GLU A 171 -20.48 22.26 15.83
C GLU A 171 -21.69 22.94 16.47
N LEU A 172 -21.74 22.95 17.79
CA LEU A 172 -22.82 23.51 18.60
C LEU A 172 -22.33 24.81 19.24
N ASP A 173 -23.12 25.87 19.13
CA ASP A 173 -22.87 27.15 19.80
C ASP A 173 -23.77 27.27 21.05
N PRO A 174 -23.23 27.09 22.27
CA PRO A 174 -24.02 27.21 23.50
C PRO A 174 -24.58 28.62 23.73
N ALA A 175 -24.01 29.64 23.09
CA ALA A 175 -24.42 31.04 23.23
C ALA A 175 -25.50 31.46 22.23
N ALA A 176 -25.88 30.60 21.29
CA ALA A 176 -26.93 30.89 20.31
C ALA A 176 -28.30 31.03 20.99
N ALA A 177 -28.93 32.21 20.85
CA ALA A 177 -30.22 32.52 21.45
C ALA A 177 -31.33 31.65 20.82
N GLY A 178 -31.87 30.69 21.58
CA GLY A 178 -32.93 29.79 21.13
C GLY A 178 -32.69 28.31 21.43
N ALA A 179 -31.48 27.94 21.89
CA ALA A 179 -31.20 26.58 22.34
C ALA A 179 -32.07 26.23 23.57
N HIS A 180 -33.09 25.41 23.36
CA HIS A 180 -33.80 24.76 24.46
C HIS A 180 -32.81 23.82 25.18
N GLU A 181 -32.87 23.79 26.52
CA GLU A 181 -32.08 22.86 27.35
C GLU A 181 -32.14 21.44 26.76
N GLY A 182 -30.99 20.95 26.26
CA GLY A 182 -30.83 19.61 25.72
C GLY A 182 -31.01 19.44 24.21
N GLN A 183 -31.24 20.51 23.44
CA GLN A 183 -31.28 20.48 21.97
C GLN A 183 -30.62 21.74 21.38
N GLY A 184 -29.28 21.79 21.42
CA GLY A 184 -28.54 22.82 20.70
C GLY A 184 -28.77 22.68 19.20
N GLU A 185 -29.28 23.72 18.54
CA GLU A 185 -29.31 23.77 17.08
C GLU A 185 -27.86 23.83 16.58
N ALA A 186 -27.49 22.97 15.62
CA ALA A 186 -26.11 22.94 15.13
C ALA A 186 -25.78 24.26 14.42
N ALA A 187 -24.77 24.97 14.92
CA ALA A 187 -24.28 26.19 14.30
C ALA A 187 -23.69 25.89 12.92
N ARG A 188 -23.00 24.75 12.78
CA ARG A 188 -22.54 24.18 11.52
C ARG A 188 -22.64 22.66 11.56
N GLU A 189 -22.90 22.06 10.40
CA GLU A 189 -22.96 20.60 10.26
C GLU A 189 -22.15 20.16 9.04
N LEU A 190 -21.36 19.11 9.24
CA LEU A 190 -20.58 18.45 8.20
C LEU A 190 -21.06 17.02 8.05
N ARG A 191 -21.51 16.65 6.86
CA ARG A 191 -21.91 15.28 6.50
C ARG A 191 -20.91 14.72 5.49
N THR A 192 -20.35 13.56 5.78
CA THR A 192 -19.41 12.88 4.88
C THR A 192 -19.43 11.37 5.08
N PHE A 193 -18.57 10.68 4.34
CA PHE A 193 -18.38 9.25 4.43
C PHE A 193 -16.90 8.95 4.70
N LEU A 194 -16.64 8.02 5.61
CA LEU A 194 -15.31 7.44 5.78
C LEU A 194 -15.11 6.35 4.76
N VAL A 195 -13.98 6.41 4.05
CA VAL A 195 -13.61 5.41 3.05
C VAL A 195 -12.57 4.47 3.66
N GLY A 196 -12.95 3.23 3.96
CA GLY A 196 -12.02 2.22 4.46
C GLY A 196 -11.08 1.72 3.37
N ARG A 197 -9.76 1.84 3.57
CA ARG A 197 -8.74 1.29 2.65
C ARG A 197 -7.60 0.61 3.39
N ARG A 198 -6.95 -0.33 2.72
CA ARG A 198 -5.66 -0.88 3.15
C ARG A 198 -4.53 -0.04 2.58
N VAL A 199 -3.48 0.19 3.36
CA VAL A 199 -2.35 1.05 2.99
C VAL A 199 -1.08 0.22 2.90
N ARG A 200 -0.48 0.16 1.72
CA ARG A 200 0.89 -0.37 1.56
C ARG A 200 1.87 0.77 1.81
N ARG A 201 2.92 0.48 2.59
CA ARG A 201 3.93 1.46 3.00
C ARG A 201 5.32 1.00 2.61
N GLU A 202 6.24 1.96 2.57
CA GLU A 202 7.64 1.65 2.40
C GLU A 202 8.15 0.88 3.63
N LEU A 203 8.96 -0.15 3.43
CA LEU A 203 9.40 -1.07 4.48
C LEU A 203 10.04 -0.37 5.69
N ARG A 204 10.81 0.71 5.47
CA ARG A 204 11.49 1.49 6.52
C ARG A 204 10.55 2.49 7.20
N GLN A 205 9.37 2.70 6.63
CA GLN A 205 8.32 3.52 7.23
C GLN A 205 7.45 2.73 8.21
N LEU A 206 7.45 1.40 8.17
CA LEU A 206 6.67 0.61 9.12
C LEU A 206 7.05 0.91 10.57
N THR A 207 6.05 0.87 11.46
CA THR A 207 6.29 0.78 12.91
C THR A 207 6.94 -0.57 13.23
N ASP A 208 7.58 -0.67 14.40
CA ASP A 208 8.15 -1.95 14.86
C ASP A 208 7.07 -3.03 14.98
N GLU A 209 5.88 -2.65 15.45
CA GLU A 209 4.73 -3.55 15.56
C GLU A 209 4.26 -4.06 14.19
N ASP A 210 4.05 -3.18 13.22
CA ASP A 210 3.57 -3.60 11.89
C ASP A 210 4.60 -4.46 11.15
N ARG A 211 5.88 -4.12 11.31
CA ARG A 211 6.97 -4.91 10.76
C ARG A 211 7.00 -6.32 11.36
N GLU A 212 6.83 -6.44 12.68
CA GLU A 212 6.78 -7.73 13.36
C GLU A 212 5.54 -8.54 12.92
N ARG A 213 4.36 -7.92 12.84
CA ARG A 213 3.13 -8.58 12.35
C ARG A 213 3.30 -9.10 10.92
N PHE A 214 3.93 -8.32 10.04
CA PHE A 214 4.24 -8.76 8.68
C PHE A 214 5.15 -9.99 8.67
N PHE A 215 6.26 -9.97 9.42
CA PHE A 215 7.18 -11.11 9.47
C PHE A 215 6.60 -12.35 10.16
N GLN A 216 5.75 -12.19 11.17
CA GLN A 216 4.99 -13.28 11.77
C GLN A 216 3.99 -13.91 10.78
N GLY A 217 3.31 -13.09 9.98
CA GLY A 217 2.45 -13.55 8.89
C GLY A 217 3.22 -14.35 7.84
N LEU A 218 4.39 -13.85 7.42
CA LEU A 218 5.29 -14.56 6.51
C LEU A 218 5.78 -15.87 7.11
N GLU A 219 6.19 -15.87 8.37
CA GLU A 219 6.65 -17.06 9.08
C GLU A 219 5.54 -18.14 9.12
N ALA A 220 4.29 -17.75 9.39
CA ALA A 220 3.15 -18.66 9.35
C ALA A 220 2.97 -19.26 7.95
N MET A 221 3.07 -18.45 6.88
CA MET A 221 2.98 -18.94 5.51
C MET A 221 4.10 -19.92 5.15
N VAL A 222 5.32 -19.71 5.67
CA VAL A 222 6.47 -20.59 5.40
C VAL A 222 6.41 -21.88 6.22
N LYS A 223 6.03 -21.81 7.49
CA LYS A 223 6.14 -22.93 8.43
C LYS A 223 4.90 -23.81 8.51
N THR A 224 3.72 -23.29 8.16
CA THR A 224 2.46 -24.04 8.30
C THR A 224 2.14 -24.87 7.05
N PRO A 225 1.98 -26.21 7.18
CA PRO A 225 1.54 -27.05 6.07
C PRO A 225 0.13 -26.67 5.55
N PRO A 226 -0.20 -26.93 4.27
CA PRO A 226 -1.46 -26.49 3.67
C PRO A 226 -2.73 -26.96 4.41
N GLU A 227 -2.78 -28.22 4.85
CA GLU A 227 -3.95 -28.78 5.54
C GLU A 227 -4.16 -28.13 6.92
N GLU A 228 -3.08 -27.98 7.69
CA GLU A 228 -3.10 -27.30 8.99
C GLU A 228 -3.49 -25.83 8.84
N GLY A 229 -2.90 -25.14 7.87
CA GLY A 229 -3.18 -23.73 7.62
C GLY A 229 -4.62 -23.49 7.17
N ARG A 230 -5.20 -24.39 6.37
CA ARG A 230 -6.62 -24.31 6.01
C ARG A 230 -7.55 -24.55 7.20
N ALA A 231 -7.19 -25.47 8.09
CA ALA A 231 -7.94 -25.71 9.31
C ALA A 231 -7.86 -24.51 10.28
N ARG A 232 -6.72 -23.82 10.32
CA ARG A 232 -6.45 -22.72 11.25
C ARG A 232 -6.90 -21.34 10.75
N TYR A 233 -6.55 -20.98 9.53
CA TYR A 233 -6.74 -19.66 8.94
C TYR A 233 -7.87 -19.62 7.90
N GLY A 234 -8.48 -20.77 7.62
CA GLY A 234 -9.63 -20.90 6.73
C GLY A 234 -9.30 -21.51 5.36
N PRO A 235 -10.32 -21.96 4.62
CA PRO A 235 -10.15 -22.80 3.43
C PRO A 235 -9.38 -22.12 2.27
N ALA A 236 -9.33 -20.79 2.26
CA ALA A 236 -8.60 -20.02 1.27
C ALA A 236 -7.07 -20.04 1.50
N PHE A 237 -6.58 -20.46 2.67
CA PHE A 237 -5.16 -20.40 3.00
C PHE A 237 -4.28 -21.21 2.03
N ARG A 238 -3.13 -20.62 1.71
CA ARG A 238 -2.04 -21.14 0.88
C ARG A 238 -0.72 -20.92 1.62
N ASN A 239 0.13 -21.94 1.69
CA ASN A 239 1.48 -21.79 2.25
C ASN A 239 2.43 -21.23 1.18
N ASN A 240 3.68 -20.95 1.57
CA ASN A 240 4.69 -20.39 0.67
C ASN A 240 4.95 -21.24 -0.59
N ASP A 241 4.87 -22.57 -0.48
CA ASP A 241 5.11 -23.48 -1.60
C ASP A 241 4.13 -23.26 -2.76
N HIS A 242 2.88 -22.87 -2.46
CA HIS A 242 1.89 -22.53 -3.48
C HIS A 242 2.38 -21.38 -4.37
N PHE A 243 2.84 -20.29 -3.77
CA PHE A 243 3.28 -19.10 -4.50
C PHE A 243 4.58 -19.36 -5.27
N VAL A 244 5.53 -20.09 -4.67
CA VAL A 244 6.77 -20.51 -5.34
C VAL A 244 6.47 -21.43 -6.52
N HIS A 245 5.58 -22.40 -6.34
CA HIS A 245 5.17 -23.32 -7.40
C HIS A 245 4.46 -22.56 -8.54
N LEU A 246 3.48 -21.73 -8.21
CA LEU A 246 2.74 -20.92 -9.18
C LEU A 246 3.69 -20.04 -10.00
N HIS A 247 4.61 -19.34 -9.35
CA HIS A 247 5.61 -18.51 -10.02
C HIS A 247 6.49 -19.34 -10.96
N ASN A 248 7.06 -20.45 -10.47
CA ASN A 248 7.97 -21.29 -11.26
C ASN A 248 7.28 -21.96 -12.46
N VAL A 249 6.02 -22.38 -12.31
CA VAL A 249 5.26 -23.00 -13.41
C VAL A 249 4.93 -21.97 -14.48
N LEU A 250 4.48 -20.77 -14.10
CA LEU A 250 4.09 -19.74 -15.08
C LEU A 250 5.30 -19.08 -15.74
N ALA A 251 6.40 -18.88 -15.01
CA ALA A 251 7.64 -18.35 -15.58
C ALA A 251 8.42 -19.38 -16.41
N GLY A 252 8.36 -20.66 -16.02
CA GLY A 252 9.14 -21.75 -16.61
C GLY A 252 8.38 -22.59 -17.64
N ALA A 253 7.18 -22.17 -18.07
CA ALA A 253 6.40 -22.93 -19.02
C ALA A 253 7.13 -23.04 -20.38
N ARG A 254 7.00 -24.20 -21.02
CA ARG A 254 7.74 -24.52 -22.26
C ARG A 254 7.23 -23.75 -23.48
N ASP A 255 5.98 -23.30 -23.44
CA ASP A 255 5.33 -22.59 -24.53
C ASP A 255 5.68 -21.09 -24.50
N CYS A 256 5.55 -20.44 -23.35
CA CYS A 256 5.86 -19.02 -23.14
C CYS A 256 6.22 -18.75 -21.67
N ASP A 257 6.99 -17.68 -21.42
CA ASP A 257 7.07 -17.07 -20.10
C ASP A 257 5.82 -16.23 -19.86
N HIS A 258 4.92 -16.72 -18.99
CA HIS A 258 3.65 -16.08 -18.69
C HIS A 258 3.78 -14.99 -17.61
N LEU A 259 4.94 -14.86 -16.96
CA LEU A 259 5.14 -13.91 -15.86
C LEU A 259 6.06 -12.75 -16.20
N HIS A 260 7.18 -12.95 -16.89
CA HIS A 260 8.20 -11.90 -17.06
C HIS A 260 8.18 -11.24 -18.44
N SER A 261 7.50 -11.82 -19.41
CA SER A 261 7.50 -11.33 -20.79
C SER A 261 6.14 -10.78 -21.25
N GLY A 262 6.19 -9.75 -22.09
CA GLY A 262 5.01 -9.21 -22.77
C GLY A 262 4.06 -8.39 -21.88
N SER A 263 2.83 -8.22 -22.35
CA SER A 263 1.80 -7.39 -21.70
C SER A 263 1.26 -7.97 -20.39
N GLY A 264 1.50 -9.26 -20.12
CA GLY A 264 1.05 -9.94 -18.91
C GLY A 264 1.90 -9.62 -17.67
N PHE A 265 3.13 -9.14 -17.82
CA PHE A 265 4.09 -8.98 -16.72
C PHE A 265 3.52 -8.22 -15.51
N LEU A 266 3.06 -6.98 -15.77
CA LEU A 266 2.59 -6.10 -14.72
C LEU A 266 1.33 -6.65 -14.05
N PHE A 267 0.35 -7.10 -14.83
CA PHE A 267 -0.92 -7.57 -14.31
C PHE A 267 -0.78 -8.87 -13.51
N ASN A 268 0.09 -9.78 -13.95
CA ASN A 268 0.32 -11.04 -13.24
C ASN A 268 1.05 -10.82 -11.91
N HIS A 269 2.05 -9.94 -11.83
CA HIS A 269 2.72 -9.65 -10.57
C HIS A 269 1.83 -8.87 -9.59
N VAL A 270 0.98 -7.97 -10.08
CA VAL A 270 -0.04 -7.31 -9.26
C VAL A 270 -1.05 -8.33 -8.73
N GLY A 271 -1.52 -9.25 -9.58
CA GLY A 271 -2.41 -10.34 -9.18
C GLY A 271 -1.80 -11.24 -8.11
N LEU A 272 -0.56 -11.69 -8.32
CA LEU A 272 0.17 -12.54 -7.39
C LEU A 272 0.40 -11.83 -6.04
N THR A 273 0.78 -10.55 -6.07
CA THR A 273 0.96 -9.73 -4.85
C THR A 273 -0.36 -9.57 -4.09
N ASN A 274 -1.47 -9.36 -4.80
CA ASN A 274 -2.78 -9.23 -4.17
C ASN A 274 -3.25 -10.55 -3.56
N GLU A 275 -3.03 -11.70 -4.22
CA GLU A 275 -3.34 -13.02 -3.65
C GLU A 275 -2.46 -13.30 -2.43
N PHE A 276 -1.18 -12.96 -2.49
CA PHE A 276 -0.24 -13.10 -1.38
C PHE A 276 -0.66 -12.26 -0.17
N GLU A 277 -1.02 -11.00 -0.40
CA GLU A 277 -1.52 -10.08 0.63
C GLU A 277 -2.83 -10.57 1.26
N GLN A 278 -3.79 -11.01 0.45
CA GLN A 278 -5.04 -11.60 0.95
C GLN A 278 -4.76 -12.85 1.80
N ASN A 279 -3.77 -13.64 1.43
CA ASN A 279 -3.37 -14.82 2.20
C ASN A 279 -2.69 -14.46 3.52
N LEU A 280 -1.84 -13.42 3.56
CA LEU A 280 -1.34 -12.86 4.82
C LEU A 280 -2.50 -12.37 5.71
N GLN A 281 -3.52 -11.78 5.11
CA GLN A 281 -4.70 -11.26 5.84
C GLN A 281 -5.60 -12.35 6.44
N LEU A 282 -5.47 -13.60 5.99
CA LEU A 282 -6.08 -14.75 6.68
C LEU A 282 -5.38 -15.05 8.01
N VAL A 283 -4.09 -14.72 8.13
CA VAL A 283 -3.31 -14.86 9.37
C VAL A 283 -3.51 -13.64 10.26
N ASP A 284 -3.37 -12.44 9.69
CA ASP A 284 -3.59 -11.17 10.38
C ASP A 284 -4.26 -10.14 9.45
N PRO A 285 -5.55 -9.80 9.69
CA PRO A 285 -6.32 -8.91 8.82
C PRO A 285 -5.74 -7.49 8.64
N ALA A 286 -4.89 -7.02 9.55
CA ALA A 286 -4.31 -5.67 9.45
C ALA A 286 -3.04 -5.62 8.58
N VAL A 287 -2.47 -6.77 8.23
CA VAL A 287 -1.22 -6.81 7.47
C VAL A 287 -1.46 -6.42 6.01
N THR A 288 -0.57 -5.57 5.50
CA THR A 288 -0.42 -5.26 4.07
C THR A 288 1.00 -5.62 3.63
N VAL A 289 1.19 -5.86 2.33
CA VAL A 289 2.52 -6.10 1.77
C VAL A 289 3.25 -4.76 1.69
N PRO A 290 4.37 -4.58 2.42
CA PRO A 290 5.18 -3.37 2.26
C PRO A 290 5.88 -3.39 0.91
N PHE A 291 6.25 -2.20 0.43
CA PHE A 291 7.13 -2.07 -0.73
C PHE A 291 8.53 -1.66 -0.28
N TRP A 292 9.52 -2.01 -1.10
CA TRP A 292 10.89 -1.59 -0.91
C TRP A 292 11.25 -0.57 -1.99
N ASP A 293 11.49 0.66 -1.58
CA ASP A 293 12.03 1.68 -2.51
C ASP A 293 13.55 1.52 -2.61
N PHE A 294 13.98 0.71 -3.58
CA PHE A 294 15.39 0.43 -3.83
C PHE A 294 16.20 1.66 -4.27
N THR A 295 15.56 2.78 -4.65
CA THR A 295 16.27 3.99 -5.10
C THR A 295 16.98 4.69 -3.95
N ILE A 296 16.44 4.57 -2.73
CA ILE A 296 17.07 5.09 -1.50
C ILE A 296 18.41 4.40 -1.28
N ASP A 297 18.45 3.07 -1.41
CA ASP A 297 19.67 2.29 -1.19
C ASP A 297 20.64 2.43 -2.36
N GLY A 298 20.13 2.49 -3.59
CA GLY A 298 20.93 2.82 -4.77
C GLY A 298 21.62 4.18 -4.64
N HIS A 299 20.91 5.19 -4.12
CA HIS A 299 21.49 6.51 -3.85
C HIS A 299 22.55 6.47 -2.74
N ALA A 300 22.30 5.72 -1.66
CA ALA A 300 23.26 5.54 -0.59
C ALA A 300 24.54 4.86 -1.10
N ILE A 301 24.44 3.80 -1.91
CA ILE A 301 25.59 3.14 -2.54
C ILE A 301 26.37 4.10 -3.43
N TYR A 302 25.66 4.84 -4.28
CA TYR A 302 26.32 5.79 -5.17
C TYR A 302 27.07 6.87 -4.40
N SER A 303 26.44 7.42 -3.36
CA SER A 303 26.97 8.56 -2.59
C SER A 303 28.07 8.16 -1.60
N LEU A 304 27.96 6.99 -0.97
CA LEU A 304 28.87 6.54 0.08
C LEU A 304 29.99 5.63 -0.44
N HIS A 305 29.73 4.89 -1.52
CA HIS A 305 30.63 3.87 -2.05
C HIS A 305 31.03 4.12 -3.51
N GLY A 306 30.73 5.31 -4.05
CA GLY A 306 31.12 5.67 -5.42
C GLY A 306 30.48 4.81 -6.50
N GLY A 307 29.33 4.20 -6.21
CA GLY A 307 28.65 3.27 -7.10
C GLY A 307 29.19 1.83 -7.07
N ASP A 308 30.03 1.49 -6.11
CA ASP A 308 30.46 0.11 -5.87
C ASP A 308 29.30 -0.74 -5.33
N PHE A 309 28.66 -1.51 -6.21
CA PHE A 309 27.53 -2.37 -5.86
C PHE A 309 27.94 -3.56 -4.97
N ASP A 310 29.22 -3.90 -4.85
CA ASP A 310 29.65 -4.92 -3.88
C ASP A 310 29.42 -4.46 -2.43
N ALA A 311 29.31 -3.14 -2.21
CA ALA A 311 28.91 -2.58 -0.92
C ALA A 311 27.46 -2.92 -0.54
N LEU A 312 26.57 -3.19 -1.51
CA LEU A 312 25.19 -3.60 -1.22
C LEU A 312 25.15 -4.93 -0.47
N TRP A 313 26.01 -5.88 -0.85
CA TRP A 313 26.11 -7.20 -0.22
C TRP A 313 26.62 -7.15 1.22
N ASN A 314 27.20 -6.03 1.63
CA ASN A 314 27.68 -5.81 3.00
C ASN A 314 26.84 -4.75 3.74
N SER A 315 25.73 -4.30 3.14
CA SER A 315 24.83 -3.31 3.73
C SER A 315 23.88 -3.97 4.73
N VAL A 316 23.21 -3.17 5.56
CA VAL A 316 22.23 -3.67 6.55
C VAL A 316 20.98 -4.32 5.92
N ILE A 317 20.87 -4.35 4.59
CA ILE A 317 19.76 -4.92 3.84
C ILE A 317 19.96 -6.42 3.56
N PHE A 318 21.21 -6.88 3.43
CA PHE A 318 21.59 -8.26 3.09
C PHE A 318 22.51 -8.87 4.15
#